data_AF-A0A847CK52-F1
#
_entry.id   AF-A0A847CK52-F1
#
_cell.length_a   1.000
_cell.length_b   1.000
_cell.length_c   1.000
_cell.angle_alpha   90.00
_cell.angle_beta   90.00
_cell.angle_gamma   90.00
#
_symmetry.space_group_name_H-M   'P 1'
#
loop_
_entity.id
_entity.type
_entity.pdbx_description
1 polymer ?
#
loop_
_entity_poly.entity_id
_entity_poly.type
_entity_poly.pdbx_seq_one_letter_code
_entity_poly.pdbx_strand_id
1 'polypeptide(L)' 'MIYINVSMYQDKLIEKVSAIDSYNISFVKKDGFNLIFKSDNDEEAAALIKKTLKSTSEFKTIYFQINVK' A
#
# COMPACT_ATOMS: atom_id res chain seq x y z
N MET A 1 -0.15 -10.91 4.74
CA MET A 1 -0.56 -10.13 3.56
C MET A 1 -0.97 -8.72 3.98
N ILE A 2 -0.71 -7.73 3.12
CA ILE A 2 -1.03 -6.32 3.37
C ILE A 2 -2.26 -5.93 2.57
N TYR A 3 -3.24 -5.34 3.23
CA TYR A 3 -4.49 -4.85 2.65
C TYR A 3 -4.55 -3.34 2.77
N ILE A 4 -4.62 -2.65 1.64
CA ILE A 4 -4.71 -1.20 1.58
C ILE A 4 -6.07 -0.84 1.02
N ASN A 5 -6.96 -0.35 1.87
CA ASN A 5 -8.23 0.21 1.45
C ASN A 5 -8.02 1.65 0.98
N VAL A 6 -8.37 1.93 -0.27
CA VAL A 6 -8.34 3.29 -0.82
C VAL A 6 -9.44 3.47 -1.87
N SER A 7 -10.14 4.59 -1.80
CA SER A 7 -11.25 4.91 -2.71
C SER A 7 -10.80 5.55 -4.02
N MET A 8 -9.66 6.23 -4.03
CA MET A 8 -9.13 6.99 -5.17
C MET A 8 -7.63 6.71 -5.37
N TYR A 9 -7.10 7.05 -6.55
CA TYR A 9 -5.67 6.90 -6.86
C TYR A 9 -5.13 5.47 -6.71
N GLN A 10 -5.98 4.46 -6.92
CA GLN A 10 -5.60 3.05 -6.74
C GLN A 10 -4.40 2.65 -7.61
N ASP A 11 -4.42 2.99 -8.90
CA ASP A 11 -3.34 2.63 -9.82
C ASP A 11 -2.03 3.31 -9.44
N LYS A 12 -2.08 4.61 -9.12
CA LYS A 12 -0.93 5.34 -8.57
C LYS A 12 -0.43 4.77 -7.25
N LEU A 13 -1.33 4.27 -6.39
CA LEU A 13 -0.94 3.64 -5.13
C LEU A 13 -0.17 2.36 -5.41
N ILE A 14 -0.67 1.53 -6.33
CA ILE A 14 0.02 0.30 -6.77
C ILE A 14 1.42 0.65 -7.28
N GLU A 15 1.54 1.61 -8.20
CA GLU A 15 2.84 2.06 -8.72
C GLU A 15 3.77 2.52 -7.59
N LYS A 16 3.27 3.34 -6.66
CA LYS A 16 4.06 3.89 -5.57
C LYS A 16 4.53 2.84 -4.57
N VAL A 17 3.67 1.87 -4.27
CA VAL A 17 3.98 0.77 -3.35
C VAL A 17 4.91 -0.25 -4.00
N SER A 18 4.70 -0.57 -5.28
CA SER A 18 5.58 -1.46 -6.05
C SER A 18 6.97 -0.86 -6.33
N ALA A 19 7.12 0.46 -6.26
CA ALA A 19 8.42 1.13 -6.35
C ALA A 19 9.23 1.11 -5.03
N ILE A 20 8.74 0.45 -3.98
CA ILE A 20 9.47 0.30 -2.72
C ILE A 20 10.39 -0.92 -2.83
N ASP A 21 11.70 -0.69 -2.96
CA ASP A 21 12.72 -1.76 -3.09
C ASP A 21 12.95 -2.57 -1.79
N SER A 22 12.19 -2.31 -0.73
CA SER A 22 12.33 -2.98 0.57
C SER A 22 11.24 -4.03 0.77
N TYR A 23 11.60 -5.15 1.43
CA TYR A 23 10.70 -6.23 1.82
C TYR A 23 10.00 -6.98 0.66
N ASN A 24 10.52 -6.90 -0.56
CA ASN A 24 10.00 -7.59 -1.75
C ASN A 24 8.47 -7.41 -1.94
N ILE A 25 8.00 -6.17 -1.78
CA ILE A 25 6.58 -5.85 -1.85
C ILE A 25 6.06 -6.07 -3.28
N SER A 26 5.12 -6.99 -3.43
CA SER A 26 4.51 -7.35 -4.72
C SER A 26 3.00 -7.16 -4.66
N PHE A 27 2.43 -6.55 -5.70
CA PHE A 27 0.99 -6.45 -5.87
C PHE A 27 0.39 -7.80 -6.23
N VAL A 28 -0.67 -8.21 -5.53
CA VAL A 28 -1.34 -9.50 -5.73
C VAL A 28 -2.60 -9.32 -6.55
N LYS A 29 -3.54 -8.50 -6.05
CA LYS A 29 -4.82 -8.24 -6.71
C LYS A 29 -5.54 -7.03 -6.13
N LYS A 30 -6.51 -6.54 -6.90
CA LYS A 30 -7.50 -5.56 -6.48
C LYS A 30 -8.83 -6.25 -6.24
N ASP A 31 -9.46 -5.92 -5.12
CA ASP A 31 -10.77 -6.42 -4.70
C ASP A 31 -11.64 -5.23 -4.26
N GLY A 32 -12.34 -4.63 -5.23
CA GLY A 32 -13.10 -3.39 -5.04
C GLY A 32 -12.19 -2.22 -4.64
N PHE A 33 -12.35 -1.75 -3.40
CA PHE A 33 -11.52 -0.70 -2.81
C PHE A 33 -10.27 -1.21 -2.08
N ASN A 34 -10.10 -2.53 -1.97
CA ASN A 34 -8.95 -3.14 -1.32
C ASN A 34 -7.87 -3.51 -2.34
N LEU A 35 -6.66 -3.04 -2.09
CA LEU A 35 -5.46 -3.40 -2.81
C LEU A 35 -4.66 -4.37 -1.94
N ILE A 36 -4.35 -5.55 -2.48
CA ILE A 36 -3.70 -6.62 -1.74
C ILE A 36 -2.26 -6.73 -2.21
N PHE A 37 -1.34 -6.67 -1.25
CA PHE A 37 0.09 -6.81 -1.46
C PHE A 37 0.65 -7.95 -0.61
N LYS A 38 1.74 -8.54 -1.08
CA LYS A 38 2.53 -9.55 -0.38
C LYS A 38 3.93 -8.99 -0.16
N SER A 39 4.54 -9.31 0.96
CA SER A 39 5.93 -8.95 1.26
C SER A 39 6.60 -10.09 2.05
N ASP A 40 7.91 -9.98 2.27
CA ASP A 40 8.65 -10.91 3.13
C ASP A 40 8.34 -10.72 4.62
N ASN A 41 8.04 -9.48 5.03
CA ASN A 41 7.63 -9.13 6.39
C ASN A 41 6.50 -8.09 6.32
N ASP A 42 5.26 -8.56 6.49
CA ASP A 42 4.08 -7.74 6.25
C ASP A 42 3.88 -6.61 7.28
N GLU A 43 4.32 -6.79 8.52
CA GLU A 43 4.19 -5.75 9.55
C GLU A 43 5.12 -4.57 9.27
N GLU A 44 6.39 -4.85 9.00
CA GLU A 44 7.38 -3.81 8.68
C GLU A 44 7.10 -3.16 7.33
N ALA A 45 6.73 -3.96 6.32
CA ALA A 45 6.34 -3.45 5.02
C ALA A 45 5.09 -2.56 5.11
N ALA A 46 4.08 -2.93 5.89
CA ALA A 46 2.90 -2.08 6.09
C ALA A 46 3.25 -0.75 6.77
N ALA A 47 4.14 -0.76 7.75
CA ALA A 47 4.63 0.46 8.40
C ALA A 47 5.39 1.37 7.42
N LEU A 48 6.26 0.78 6.59
CA LEU A 48 7.00 1.50 5.55
C LEU A 48 6.05 2.09 4.50
N ILE A 49 5.12 1.29 3.98
CA ILE A 49 4.11 1.74 3.01
C ILE A 49 3.32 2.90 3.59
N LYS A 50 2.85 2.79 4.84
CA LYS A 50 2.11 3.86 5.52
C LYS A 50 2.94 5.15 5.60
N LYS A 51 4.23 5.05 5.92
CA LYS A 51 5.15 6.19 5.96
C LYS A 51 5.31 6.82 4.58
N THR A 52 5.59 6.02 3.56
CA THR A 52 5.76 6.46 2.16
C THR A 52 4.52 7.16 1.62
N LEU A 53 3.33 6.58 1.84
CA LEU A 53 2.06 7.17 1.42
C LEU A 53 1.78 8.49 2.16
N LYS A 54 1.98 8.56 3.48
CA LYS A 54 1.81 9.81 4.23
C LYS A 54 2.79 10.91 3.84
N SER A 55 3.98 10.55 3.36
CA SER A 55 4.98 11.49 2.83
C SER A 55 4.66 11.97 1.41
N THR A 56 3.74 11.33 0.70
CA THR A 56 3.36 11.69 -0.66
C THR A 56 2.16 12.64 -0.63
N SER A 57 2.32 13.84 -1.19
CA SER A 57 1.32 14.92 -1.14
C SER A 57 -0.07 14.50 -1.61
N GLU A 58 -0.15 13.66 -2.65
CA GLU A 58 -1.41 13.15 -3.22
C GLU A 58 -2.16 12.24 -2.25
N PHE A 59 -1.44 11.43 -1.47
CA PHE A 59 -2.03 10.48 -0.54
C PHE A 59 -2.25 11.06 0.87
N LYS A 60 -1.62 12.21 1.16
CA LYS A 60 -1.74 12.89 2.46
C LYS A 60 -3.16 13.43 2.72
N THR A 61 -3.90 13.77 1.66
CA THR A 61 -5.24 14.36 1.75
C THR A 61 -6.36 13.34 1.59
N ILE A 62 -6.06 12.12 1.14
CA ILE A 62 -7.07 11.08 0.94
C ILE A 62 -7.11 10.12 2.13
N TYR A 63 -8.29 9.56 2.37
CA TYR A 63 -8.44 8.50 3.36
C TYR A 63 -7.95 7.17 2.78
N PHE A 64 -7.05 6.53 3.51
CA PHE A 64 -6.65 5.15 3.26
C PHE A 64 -6.46 4.41 4.58
N GLN A 65 -6.74 3.10 4.56
CA GLN A 65 -6.54 2.22 5.72
C GLN A 65 -5.63 1.07 5.32
N ILE A 66 -4.65 0.75 6.17
CA ILE A 66 -3.73 -0.36 5.96
C ILE A 66 -3.96 -1.38 7.07
N ASN A 67 -4.23 -2.62 6.70
CA ASN A 67 -4.38 -3.75 7.60
C ASN A 67 -3.43 -4.88 7.19
N VAL A 68 -2.83 -5.56 8.17
CA VAL A 68 -2.04 -6.77 7.95
C VAL A 68 -2.88 -7.97 8.40
N LYS A 69 -2.92 -9.03 7.59
CA LYS A 69 -3.57 -10.30 7.92
C LYS A 69 -2.73 -11.49 7.50
#